data_AF-A0A8S2U8B0-F1
#
_entry.id   AF-A0A8S2U8B0-F1
#
_cell.length_a   1.000
_cell.length_b   1.000
_cell.length_c   1.000
_cell.angle_alpha   90.00
_cell.angle_beta   90.00
_cell.angle_gamma   90.00
#
_symmetry.space_group_name_H-M   'P 1'
#
loop_
_entity.id
_entity.type
_entity.pdbx_description
1 polymer ?
#
loop_
_entity_poly.entity_id
_entity_poly.type
_entity_poly.pdbx_seq_one_letter_code
_entity_poly.pdbx_strand_id
1 'polypeptide(L)'
;IQSSNKLIVHLSHPLIERDYVSYRENSNGGGRGGGGGGRKVVVVPHRHPGVFIAKGKDDDMLLTKNLVVGESVYGEKRISVDAENAEKIEYRVWNPFRSKLGAAILSGVDSIHMPPGAKVLYLGAASGTTVSHVSDIVGPTGLVYAIEFSHRSGRDLLNVAKKRPNIIPIIEDARHPHKYRMLIGMVDTMFADVAQPDQARILALNAHHFLKDGGNFVISIKASCIDSTAAPEAVFAEEVKKLQSEKLKPKEQITLEPYERDHAIVVGTYRPLGKAKKEVNQNE
;
A
#
# COMPACT_ATOMS: atom_id res chain seq x y z
N ILE A 1 3.15 17.33 -55.96
CA ILE A 1 3.89 16.23 -55.32
C ILE A 1 4.74 16.85 -54.22
N GLN A 2 4.46 16.45 -52.96
CA GLN A 2 5.20 16.75 -51.70
C GLN A 2 5.32 18.23 -51.27
N SER A 3 5.23 18.62 -50.00
CA SER A 3 4.85 17.96 -48.75
C SER A 3 4.67 19.08 -47.71
N SER A 4 3.51 19.16 -47.05
CA SER A 4 3.23 20.16 -46.02
C SER A 4 3.95 19.82 -44.71
N ASN A 5 4.80 20.73 -44.24
CA ASN A 5 5.47 20.67 -42.93
C ASN A 5 4.43 20.74 -41.80
N LYS A 6 4.09 19.58 -41.22
CA LYS A 6 3.49 19.49 -39.89
C LYS A 6 4.61 19.44 -38.85
N LEU A 7 4.75 20.53 -38.10
CA LEU A 7 5.56 20.60 -36.90
C LEU A 7 4.92 19.71 -35.81
N ILE A 8 5.37 18.47 -35.71
CA ILE A 8 5.00 17.57 -34.60
C ILE A 8 6.00 17.82 -33.48
N VAL A 9 5.52 18.48 -32.42
CA VAL A 9 6.22 18.63 -31.16
C VAL A 9 6.38 17.24 -30.53
N HIS A 10 7.57 16.66 -30.65
CA HIS A 10 7.95 15.45 -29.92
C HIS A 10 8.01 15.78 -28.42
N LEU A 11 6.91 15.56 -27.70
CA LEU A 11 6.95 15.43 -26.25
C LEU A 11 7.54 14.07 -25.91
N SER A 12 8.85 14.06 -25.69
CA SER A 12 9.63 12.94 -25.16
C SER A 12 9.08 12.53 -23.79
N HIS A 13 8.27 11.46 -23.75
CA HIS A 13 8.06 10.68 -22.54
C HIS A 13 9.35 9.88 -22.29
N PRO A 14 9.93 9.90 -21.07
CA PRO A 14 11.08 9.08 -20.77
C PRO A 14 10.70 7.60 -20.83
N LEU A 15 11.58 6.85 -21.47
CA LEU A 15 11.50 5.42 -21.75
C LEU A 15 11.19 4.63 -20.47
N ILE A 16 10.18 3.77 -20.53
CA ILE A 16 9.97 2.70 -19.54
C ILE A 16 11.14 1.74 -19.70
N GLU A 17 12.14 1.83 -18.81
CA GLU A 17 13.21 0.84 -18.69
C GLU A 17 12.57 -0.52 -18.44
N ARG A 18 12.65 -1.39 -19.47
CA ARG A 18 12.28 -2.79 -19.35
C ARG A 18 13.52 -3.51 -18.85
N ASP A 19 13.60 -3.73 -17.55
CA ASP A 19 14.67 -4.52 -16.96
C ASP A 19 14.46 -6.01 -17.33
N TYR A 20 15.13 -6.43 -18.41
CA TYR A 20 15.21 -7.85 -18.79
C TYR A 20 16.25 -8.52 -17.91
N VAL A 21 15.84 -9.26 -16.88
CA VAL A 21 16.84 -9.87 -15.97
C VAL A 21 16.56 -11.34 -15.65
N SER A 22 17.64 -12.13 -15.65
CA SER A 22 17.66 -13.54 -15.25
C SER A 22 18.10 -13.71 -13.79
N TYR A 23 17.41 -14.55 -13.02
CA TYR A 23 17.59 -14.74 -11.58
C TYR A 23 18.28 -16.08 -11.19
N ARG A 24 18.81 -16.14 -9.95
CA ARG A 24 19.24 -17.34 -9.20
C ARG A 24 18.52 -17.45 -7.84
N GLU A 25 17.73 -18.51 -7.66
CA GLU A 25 16.99 -18.81 -6.43
C GLU A 25 17.89 -19.04 -5.21
N ASN A 26 17.76 -18.18 -4.19
CA ASN A 26 18.31 -18.46 -2.85
C ASN A 26 17.18 -18.97 -1.94
N SER A 27 17.07 -20.28 -1.82
CA SER A 27 16.32 -20.93 -0.75
C SER A 27 17.12 -20.83 0.56
N ASN A 28 16.60 -20.09 1.54
CA ASN A 28 17.13 -20.11 2.89
C ASN A 28 16.73 -21.42 3.56
N GLY A 29 17.54 -22.46 3.35
CA GLY A 29 17.52 -23.70 4.13
C GLY A 29 18.96 -24.07 4.44
N GLY A 30 19.34 -23.98 5.71
CA GLY A 30 20.60 -24.52 6.20
C GLY A 30 20.61 -26.03 6.00
N GLY A 31 21.09 -26.47 4.83
CA GLY A 31 21.15 -27.87 4.44
C GLY A 31 22.12 -28.02 3.28
N ARG A 32 23.24 -28.70 3.53
CA ARG A 32 24.17 -29.15 2.49
C ARG A 32 23.41 -30.04 1.49
N GLY A 33 23.39 -29.66 0.22
CA GLY A 33 23.11 -30.57 -0.90
C GLY A 33 22.05 -30.08 -1.88
N GLY A 34 22.46 -29.92 -3.15
CA GLY A 34 21.56 -29.87 -4.31
C GLY A 34 21.31 -28.47 -4.87
N GLY A 35 22.10 -28.07 -5.87
CA GLY A 35 21.84 -26.88 -6.68
C GLY A 35 20.56 -27.04 -7.51
N GLY A 36 19.43 -26.55 -6.99
CA GLY A 36 18.22 -26.31 -7.76
C GLY A 36 18.38 -24.99 -8.52
N GLY A 37 18.48 -25.06 -9.85
CA GLY A 37 18.52 -23.88 -10.70
C GLY A 37 17.20 -23.11 -10.61
N GLY A 38 17.24 -21.93 -9.99
CA GLY A 38 16.07 -21.08 -9.81
C GLY A 38 15.34 -20.73 -11.11
N ARG A 39 14.00 -20.68 -11.06
CA ARG A 39 13.19 -20.18 -12.18
C ARG A 39 13.53 -18.72 -12.49
N LYS A 40 13.84 -18.43 -13.75
CA LYS A 40 13.99 -17.06 -14.25
C LYS A 40 12.61 -16.41 -14.35
N VAL A 41 12.47 -15.23 -13.77
CA VAL A 41 11.24 -14.41 -13.82
C VAL A 41 11.61 -13.01 -14.28
N VAL A 42 10.75 -12.37 -15.07
CA VAL A 42 10.97 -11.00 -15.56
C VAL A 42 10.23 -10.04 -14.63
N VAL A 43 10.94 -9.06 -14.07
CA VAL A 43 10.33 -8.04 -13.21
C VAL A 43 9.91 -6.84 -14.05
N VAL A 44 8.65 -6.43 -13.93
CA VAL A 44 8.07 -5.30 -14.67
C VAL A 44 7.43 -4.34 -13.66
N PRO A 45 7.58 -3.02 -13.81
CA PRO A 45 6.87 -2.07 -12.96
C PRO A 45 5.34 -2.23 -13.11
N HIS A 46 4.63 -2.14 -11.97
CA HIS A 46 3.17 -2.09 -11.96
C HIS A 46 2.66 -0.66 -12.21
N ARG A 47 1.36 -0.49 -12.47
CA ARG A 47 0.75 0.85 -12.59
C ARG A 47 0.84 1.69 -11.32
N HIS A 48 0.97 1.05 -10.15
CA HIS A 48 1.16 1.74 -8.88
C HIS A 48 2.66 1.97 -8.65
N PRO A 49 3.09 3.22 -8.41
CA PRO A 49 4.48 3.53 -8.09
C PRO A 49 4.99 2.72 -6.89
N GLY A 50 6.21 2.17 -6.99
CA GLY A 50 6.83 1.36 -5.94
C GLY A 50 6.37 -0.11 -5.88
N VAL A 51 5.44 -0.51 -6.75
CA VAL A 51 4.94 -1.89 -6.88
C VAL A 51 5.41 -2.49 -8.21
N PHE A 52 5.73 -3.77 -8.19
CA PHE A 52 6.26 -4.48 -9.35
C PHE A 52 5.53 -5.82 -9.52
N ILE A 53 5.61 -6.42 -10.72
CA ILE A 53 5.12 -7.76 -11.01
C ILE A 53 6.30 -8.58 -11.53
N ALA A 54 6.52 -9.77 -10.96
CA ALA A 54 7.31 -10.81 -11.60
C ALA A 54 6.41 -11.62 -12.53
N LYS A 55 6.65 -11.52 -13.83
CA LYS A 55 5.99 -12.37 -14.83
C LYS A 55 6.62 -13.75 -14.84
N GLY A 56 5.84 -14.73 -14.42
CA GLY A 56 6.19 -16.15 -14.44
C GLY A 56 5.63 -16.86 -15.68
N LYS A 57 6.01 -18.13 -15.85
CA LYS A 57 5.42 -18.99 -16.89
C LYS A 57 4.00 -19.45 -16.53
N ASP A 58 3.75 -19.65 -15.23
CA ASP A 58 2.52 -20.24 -14.69
C ASP A 58 1.64 -19.17 -14.01
N ASP A 59 2.24 -18.32 -13.16
CA ASP A 59 1.54 -17.25 -12.42
C ASP A 59 2.41 -15.99 -12.30
N ASP A 60 1.73 -14.84 -12.31
CA ASP A 60 2.32 -13.53 -12.02
C ASP A 60 2.37 -13.30 -10.50
N MET A 61 3.48 -12.74 -10.01
CA MET A 61 3.69 -12.48 -8.57
C MET A 61 3.78 -10.98 -8.30
N LEU A 62 3.03 -10.49 -7.31
CA LEU A 62 3.12 -9.12 -6.84
C LEU A 62 4.39 -8.93 -6.01
N LEU A 63 5.14 -7.86 -6.25
CA LEU A 63 6.44 -7.59 -5.66
C LEU A 63 6.56 -6.16 -5.11
N THR A 64 7.39 -5.99 -4.08
CA THR A 64 7.92 -4.68 -3.64
C THR A 64 9.45 -4.71 -3.63
N LYS A 65 10.10 -3.57 -3.91
CA LYS A 65 11.56 -3.45 -3.82
C LYS A 65 11.96 -3.46 -2.34
N ASN A 66 12.79 -4.42 -1.93
CA ASN A 66 13.18 -4.58 -0.54
C ASN A 66 14.04 -3.40 -0.07
N LEU A 67 13.63 -2.75 1.02
CA LEU A 67 14.42 -1.69 1.63
C LEU A 67 15.64 -2.25 2.40
N VAL A 68 15.56 -3.47 2.92
CA VAL A 68 16.60 -4.12 3.72
C VAL A 68 17.04 -5.41 3.03
N VAL A 69 17.95 -5.27 2.07
CA VAL A 69 18.45 -6.37 1.24
C VAL A 69 19.03 -7.50 2.09
N GLY A 70 18.71 -8.75 1.74
CA GLY A 70 19.21 -9.93 2.43
C GLY A 70 18.29 -10.45 3.53
N GLU A 71 17.26 -9.69 3.90
CA GLU A 71 16.31 -10.04 4.94
C GLU A 71 14.86 -10.21 4.45
N SER A 72 14.21 -11.28 4.94
CA SER A 72 12.75 -11.49 4.85
C SER A 72 12.09 -11.20 6.19
N VAL A 73 10.84 -10.72 6.17
CA VAL A 73 10.11 -10.38 7.41
C VAL A 73 9.33 -11.56 7.97
N TYR A 74 8.63 -12.31 7.11
CA TYR A 74 7.75 -13.41 7.52
C TYR A 74 8.04 -14.70 6.74
N GLY A 75 9.24 -14.81 6.16
CA GLY A 75 9.69 -15.98 5.38
C GLY A 75 9.17 -15.99 3.94
N GLU A 76 8.75 -14.84 3.41
CA GLU A 76 8.38 -14.68 2.01
C GLU A 76 9.53 -14.94 1.05
N LYS A 77 9.17 -15.35 -0.17
CA LYS A 77 10.12 -15.50 -1.26
C LYS A 77 10.71 -14.14 -1.63
N ARG A 78 11.99 -14.15 -1.99
CA ARG A 78 12.74 -12.98 -2.45
C ARG A 78 13.35 -13.25 -3.81
N ILE A 79 13.45 -12.20 -4.62
CA ILE A 79 14.01 -12.24 -5.97
C ILE A 79 15.13 -11.21 -6.00
N SER A 80 16.36 -11.66 -6.11
CA SER A 80 17.52 -10.78 -6.31
C SER A 80 17.72 -10.49 -7.80
N VAL A 81 18.13 -9.28 -8.12
CA VAL A 81 18.43 -8.83 -9.47
C VAL A 81 19.81 -8.19 -9.39
N ASP A 82 20.77 -8.76 -10.09
CA ASP A 82 22.12 -8.20 -10.19
C ASP A 82 22.05 -7.05 -11.20
N ALA A 83 22.15 -5.81 -10.71
CA ALA A 83 22.23 -4.65 -11.59
C ALA A 83 23.64 -4.55 -12.20
N GLU A 84 23.74 -3.97 -13.40
CA GLU A 84 25.01 -3.79 -14.13
C GLU A 84 26.08 -3.05 -13.30
N ASN A 85 25.65 -2.24 -12.32
CA ASN A 85 26.49 -1.44 -11.44
C ASN A 85 26.95 -2.15 -10.15
N ALA A 86 26.85 -3.48 -10.08
CA ALA A 86 27.21 -4.30 -8.91
C ALA A 86 26.37 -4.06 -7.63
N GLU A 87 25.36 -3.19 -7.67
CA GLU A 87 24.35 -3.12 -6.61
C GLU A 87 23.36 -4.27 -6.74
N LYS A 88 23.21 -5.03 -5.66
CA LYS A 88 22.24 -6.13 -5.59
C LYS A 88 20.87 -5.57 -5.23
N ILE A 89 19.99 -5.47 -6.22
CA ILE A 89 18.59 -5.12 -5.99
C ILE A 89 17.87 -6.39 -5.53
N GLU A 90 17.01 -6.29 -4.53
CA GLU A 90 16.19 -7.40 -4.08
C GLU A 90 14.73 -6.99 -4.04
N TYR A 91 13.85 -7.86 -4.51
CA TYR A 91 12.41 -7.73 -4.45
C TYR A 91 11.84 -8.78 -3.51
N ARG A 92 10.74 -8.44 -2.82
CA ARG A 92 10.00 -9.32 -1.92
C ARG A 92 8.65 -9.67 -2.53
N VAL A 93 8.29 -10.95 -2.47
CA VAL A 93 6.97 -11.41 -2.92
C VAL A 93 5.90 -11.01 -1.91
N TRP A 94 4.92 -10.25 -2.38
CA TRP A 94 3.79 -9.79 -1.60
C TRP A 94 2.60 -10.73 -1.83
N ASN A 95 2.21 -11.46 -0.79
CA ASN A 95 1.13 -12.44 -0.88
C ASN A 95 -0.25 -11.76 -0.70
N PRO A 96 -1.13 -11.77 -1.72
CA PRO A 96 -2.46 -11.17 -1.63
C PRO A 96 -3.39 -11.88 -0.63
N PHE A 97 -3.23 -13.19 -0.41
CA PHE A 97 -4.01 -13.95 0.57
C PHE A 97 -3.65 -13.64 2.04
N ARG A 98 -2.58 -12.88 2.27
CA ARG A 98 -2.14 -12.45 3.60
C ARG A 98 -2.23 -10.94 3.79
N SER A 99 -2.57 -10.21 2.73
CA SER A 99 -2.53 -8.76 2.72
C SER A 99 -3.68 -8.19 1.92
N LYS A 100 -4.63 -7.57 2.62
CA LYS A 100 -5.81 -6.94 2.02
C LYS A 100 -5.45 -5.85 1.03
N LEU A 101 -4.36 -5.11 1.29
CA LEU A 101 -3.84 -4.12 0.36
C LEU A 101 -3.22 -4.77 -0.89
N GLY A 102 -2.50 -5.89 -0.75
CA GLY A 102 -2.00 -6.68 -1.87
C GLY A 102 -3.12 -7.27 -2.72
N ALA A 103 -4.18 -7.78 -2.07
CA ALA A 103 -5.41 -8.21 -2.74
C ALA A 103 -6.08 -7.06 -3.49
N ALA A 104 -6.21 -5.88 -2.87
CA ALA A 104 -6.81 -4.69 -3.51
C ALA A 104 -6.10 -4.29 -4.81
N ILE A 105 -4.76 -4.35 -4.79
CA ILE A 105 -3.92 -4.04 -5.96
C ILE A 105 -4.20 -5.01 -7.11
N LEU A 106 -4.28 -6.31 -6.81
CA LEU A 106 -4.56 -7.34 -7.83
C LEU A 106 -6.02 -7.34 -8.28
N SER A 107 -6.95 -7.00 -7.39
CA SER A 107 -8.38 -6.80 -7.70
C SER A 107 -8.65 -5.54 -8.52
N GLY A 108 -7.65 -4.69 -8.74
CA GLY A 108 -7.74 -3.62 -9.71
C GLY A 108 -8.09 -2.24 -9.14
N VAL A 109 -7.73 -1.93 -7.88
CA VAL A 109 -7.88 -0.56 -7.30
C VAL A 109 -7.14 0.51 -8.09
N ASP A 110 -7.81 1.61 -8.46
CA ASP A 110 -7.26 2.67 -9.31
C ASP A 110 -6.02 3.33 -8.68
N SER A 111 -6.08 3.62 -7.37
CA SER A 111 -4.96 4.20 -6.63
C SER A 111 -5.02 3.85 -5.15
N ILE A 112 -3.92 3.31 -4.63
CA ILE A 112 -3.72 3.12 -3.18
C ILE A 112 -3.24 4.40 -2.47
N HIS A 113 -2.92 5.46 -3.22
CA HIS A 113 -2.45 6.75 -2.70
C HIS A 113 -1.19 6.71 -1.80
N MET A 114 -0.34 5.70 -1.96
CA MET A 114 0.92 5.57 -1.21
C MET A 114 2.13 5.62 -2.16
N PRO A 115 2.37 6.73 -2.89
CA PRO A 115 3.54 6.81 -3.75
C PRO A 115 4.84 6.87 -2.93
N PRO A 116 6.00 6.59 -3.56
CA PRO A 116 7.30 6.83 -2.96
C PRO A 116 7.42 8.26 -2.38
N GLY A 117 7.94 8.38 -1.17
CA GLY A 117 8.05 9.64 -0.43
C GLY A 117 6.82 10.05 0.38
N ALA A 118 5.70 9.35 0.27
CA ALA A 118 4.49 9.67 1.03
C ALA A 118 4.63 9.38 2.53
N LYS A 119 3.91 10.15 3.35
CA LYS A 119 3.70 9.87 4.76
C LYS A 119 2.39 9.12 4.94
N VAL A 120 2.47 7.89 5.46
CA VAL A 120 1.34 6.99 5.64
C VAL A 120 1.09 6.73 7.12
N LEU A 121 -0.17 6.83 7.54
CA LEU A 121 -0.62 6.36 8.85
C LEU A 121 -1.37 5.04 8.67
N TYR A 122 -0.84 3.97 9.27
CA TYR A 122 -1.38 2.63 9.20
C TYR A 122 -2.05 2.28 10.53
N LEU A 123 -3.37 2.09 10.52
CA LEU A 123 -4.16 1.69 11.69
C LEU A 123 -4.39 0.18 11.67
N GLY A 124 -3.97 -0.51 12.74
CA GLY A 124 -4.08 -1.97 12.83
C GLY A 124 -2.90 -2.68 12.17
N ALA A 125 -1.68 -2.30 12.54
CA ALA A 125 -0.43 -2.80 11.93
C ALA A 125 -0.15 -4.29 12.22
N ALA A 126 -0.78 -4.87 13.24
CA ALA A 126 -0.55 -6.23 13.72
C ALA A 126 0.95 -6.51 13.91
N SER A 127 1.45 -7.61 13.34
CA SER A 127 2.88 -7.98 13.40
C SER A 127 3.76 -7.26 12.35
N GLY A 128 3.18 -6.38 11.53
CA GLY A 128 3.93 -5.58 10.56
C GLY A 128 4.19 -6.25 9.20
N THR A 129 3.48 -7.33 8.86
CA THR A 129 3.63 -8.03 7.57
C THR A 129 3.34 -7.10 6.39
N THR A 130 2.12 -6.57 6.29
CA THR A 130 1.74 -5.61 5.24
C THR A 130 2.45 -4.27 5.41
N VAL A 131 2.65 -3.81 6.65
CA VAL A 131 3.37 -2.55 6.94
C VAL A 131 4.78 -2.57 6.33
N SER A 132 5.46 -3.72 6.37
CA SER A 132 6.78 -3.85 5.74
C SER A 132 6.76 -3.64 4.22
N HIS A 133 5.69 -4.04 3.53
CA HIS A 133 5.52 -3.79 2.10
C HIS A 133 5.14 -2.33 1.82
N VAL A 134 4.29 -1.72 2.66
CA VAL A 134 3.98 -0.28 2.55
C VAL A 134 5.25 0.55 2.75
N SER A 135 6.08 0.18 3.72
CA SER A 135 7.42 0.75 3.95
C SER A 135 8.32 0.64 2.72
N ASP A 136 8.35 -0.53 2.08
CA ASP A 136 9.13 -0.75 0.85
C ASP A 136 8.62 0.16 -0.30
N ILE A 137 7.31 0.36 -0.42
CA ILE A 137 6.68 1.21 -1.45
C ILE A 137 6.98 2.70 -1.22
N VAL A 138 6.77 3.21 -0.01
CA VAL A 138 7.03 4.63 0.29
C VAL A 138 8.53 4.94 0.27
N GLY A 139 9.37 3.92 0.46
CA GLY A 139 10.82 4.03 0.35
C GLY A 139 11.48 4.82 1.49
N PRO A 140 12.77 5.14 1.36
CA PRO A 140 13.57 5.74 2.44
C PRO A 140 13.21 7.20 2.74
N THR A 141 12.59 7.91 1.80
CA THR A 141 12.15 9.31 1.97
C THR A 141 10.75 9.42 2.54
N GLY A 142 9.94 8.35 2.45
CA GLY A 142 8.61 8.27 3.04
C GLY A 142 8.67 7.87 4.52
N LEU A 143 7.52 7.95 5.19
CA LEU A 143 7.37 7.51 6.58
C LEU A 143 6.09 6.71 6.75
N VAL A 144 6.14 5.64 7.53
CA VAL A 144 4.99 4.83 7.91
C VAL A 144 4.83 4.85 9.42
N TYR A 145 3.79 5.55 9.90
CA TYR A 145 3.37 5.48 11.29
C TYR A 145 2.48 4.26 11.47
N ALA A 146 2.96 3.26 12.20
CA ALA A 146 2.29 1.97 12.35
C ALA A 146 1.66 1.86 13.74
N ILE A 147 0.35 1.99 13.82
CA ILE A 147 -0.40 1.90 15.09
C ILE A 147 -0.86 0.47 15.32
N GLU A 148 -0.51 -0.07 16.49
CA GLU A 148 -0.94 -1.38 16.94
C GLU A 148 -1.33 -1.33 18.42
N PHE A 149 -2.44 -1.96 18.79
CA PHE A 149 -2.89 -1.98 20.19
C PHE A 149 -2.26 -3.13 20.99
N SER A 150 -2.10 -4.31 20.37
CA SER A 150 -1.62 -5.50 21.06
C SER A 150 -0.14 -5.40 21.38
N HIS A 151 0.23 -5.56 22.66
CA HIS A 151 1.64 -5.65 23.05
C HIS A 151 2.37 -6.85 22.45
N ARG A 152 1.67 -7.98 22.21
CA ARG A 152 2.29 -9.16 21.60
C ARG A 152 2.67 -8.86 20.15
N SER A 153 1.70 -8.44 19.35
CA SER A 153 1.92 -8.07 17.95
C SER A 153 2.88 -6.89 17.83
N GLY A 154 2.80 -5.95 18.77
CA GLY A 154 3.69 -4.80 18.88
C GLY A 154 5.16 -5.18 19.06
N ARG A 155 5.49 -6.30 19.74
CA ARG A 155 6.88 -6.79 19.82
C ARG A 155 7.42 -7.18 18.45
N ASP A 156 6.60 -7.86 17.65
CA ASP A 156 6.99 -8.26 16.29
C ASP A 156 7.12 -7.03 15.40
N LEU A 157 6.16 -6.09 15.47
CA LEU A 157 6.21 -4.82 14.76
C LEU A 157 7.47 -4.01 15.11
N LEU A 158 7.85 -3.94 16.39
CA LEU A 158 9.09 -3.30 16.84
C LEU A 158 10.33 -3.96 16.23
N ASN A 159 10.34 -5.29 16.09
CA ASN A 159 11.46 -5.98 15.45
C ASN A 159 11.55 -5.69 13.95
N VAL A 160 10.42 -5.52 13.27
CA VAL A 160 10.40 -5.04 11.87
C VAL A 160 10.90 -3.61 11.77
N ALA A 161 10.43 -2.72 12.64
CA ALA A 161 10.81 -1.31 12.66
C ALA A 161 12.29 -1.07 13.01
N LYS A 162 12.90 -1.88 13.87
CA LYS A 162 14.35 -1.83 14.15
C LYS A 162 15.20 -1.93 12.89
N LYS A 163 14.71 -2.67 11.89
CA LYS A 163 15.43 -2.92 10.64
C LYS A 163 15.04 -1.92 9.54
N ARG A 164 13.85 -1.33 9.63
CA ARG A 164 13.29 -0.41 8.64
C ARG A 164 13.12 0.98 9.26
N PRO A 165 14.07 1.91 9.03
CA PRO A 165 14.11 3.19 9.73
C PRO A 165 12.95 4.13 9.38
N ASN A 166 12.26 3.89 8.27
CA ASN A 166 11.08 4.64 7.85
C ASN A 166 9.77 4.17 8.51
N ILE A 167 9.80 3.14 9.38
CA ILE A 167 8.65 2.70 10.17
C ILE A 167 8.77 3.24 11.59
N ILE A 168 7.74 3.97 12.04
CA ILE A 168 7.60 4.44 13.42
C ILE A 168 6.49 3.62 14.09
N PRO A 169 6.83 2.63 14.93
CA PRO A 169 5.85 1.79 15.61
C PRO A 169 5.27 2.53 16.82
N ILE A 170 3.93 2.54 16.93
CA ILE A 170 3.20 3.21 18.01
C ILE A 170 2.27 2.17 18.64
N ILE A 171 2.60 1.76 19.87
CA ILE A 171 1.83 0.75 20.58
C ILE A 171 0.78 1.42 21.47
N GLU A 172 -0.34 1.81 20.86
CA GLU A 172 -1.45 2.52 21.52
C GLU A 172 -2.81 2.18 20.87
N ASP A 173 -3.90 2.48 21.57
CA ASP A 173 -5.25 2.29 21.06
C ASP A 173 -5.62 3.36 20.02
N ALA A 174 -5.90 2.92 18.78
CA ALA A 174 -6.30 3.78 17.67
C ALA A 174 -7.58 4.60 17.95
N ARG A 175 -8.41 4.19 18.91
CA ARG A 175 -9.61 4.96 19.34
C ARG A 175 -9.28 6.28 20.04
N HIS A 176 -8.04 6.44 20.51
CA HIS A 176 -7.62 7.57 21.35
C HIS A 176 -6.44 8.35 20.72
N PRO A 177 -6.63 9.04 19.57
CA PRO A 177 -5.55 9.72 18.85
C PRO A 177 -4.83 10.80 19.65
N HIS A 178 -5.48 11.37 20.66
CA HIS A 178 -4.86 12.35 21.56
C HIS A 178 -3.64 11.79 22.32
N LYS A 179 -3.57 10.47 22.58
CA LYS A 179 -2.47 9.84 23.32
C LYS A 179 -1.15 9.85 22.55
N TYR A 180 -1.20 9.68 21.24
CA TYR A 180 -0.01 9.67 20.37
C TYR A 180 0.09 10.90 19.46
N ARG A 181 -0.70 11.94 19.74
CA ARG A 181 -0.72 13.17 18.94
C ARG A 181 0.64 13.87 18.85
N MET A 182 1.52 13.67 19.83
CA MET A 182 2.85 14.27 19.86
C MET A 182 3.86 13.54 18.95
N LEU A 183 3.55 12.31 18.54
CA LEU A 183 4.45 11.46 17.75
C LEU A 183 4.19 11.59 16.24
N ILE A 184 2.97 11.94 15.85
CA ILE A 184 2.50 11.88 14.46
C ILE A 184 2.33 13.30 13.91
N GLY A 185 3.03 13.60 12.80
CA GLY A 185 2.78 14.80 12.01
C GLY A 185 1.66 14.61 10.97
N MET A 186 1.32 15.67 10.23
CA MET A 186 0.31 15.57 9.18
C MET A 186 0.72 14.55 8.09
N VAL A 187 -0.16 13.59 7.80
CA VAL A 187 0.05 12.51 6.83
C VAL A 187 -0.70 12.74 5.53
N ASP A 188 -0.21 12.13 4.45
CA ASP A 188 -0.80 12.23 3.12
C ASP A 188 -1.91 11.22 2.91
N THR A 189 -1.71 10.00 3.44
CA THR A 189 -2.63 8.88 3.27
C THR A 189 -2.79 8.08 4.55
N MET A 190 -4.00 7.60 4.80
CA MET A 190 -4.31 6.67 5.88
C MET A 190 -4.72 5.31 5.34
N PHE A 191 -4.22 4.25 5.94
CA PHE A 191 -4.71 2.88 5.72
C PHE A 191 -5.31 2.33 7.00
N ALA A 192 -6.54 1.86 6.95
CA ALA A 192 -7.23 1.27 8.10
C ALA A 192 -7.55 -0.20 7.85
N ASP A 193 -6.92 -1.08 8.62
CA ASP A 193 -7.13 -2.54 8.64
C ASP A 193 -7.51 -3.02 10.05
N VAL A 194 -8.36 -2.24 10.70
CA VAL A 194 -8.82 -2.50 12.07
C VAL A 194 -10.11 -3.29 12.00
N ALA A 195 -10.10 -4.53 12.50
CA ALA A 195 -11.30 -5.36 12.58
C ALA A 195 -12.12 -5.05 13.85
N GLN A 196 -12.83 -3.93 13.86
CA GLN A 196 -13.73 -3.52 14.96
C GLN A 196 -15.14 -3.19 14.41
N PRO A 197 -16.19 -3.10 15.24
CA PRO A 197 -17.49 -2.63 14.78
C PRO A 197 -17.53 -1.12 14.51
N ASP A 198 -16.67 -0.33 15.19
CA ASP A 198 -16.64 1.13 15.11
C ASP A 198 -15.54 1.68 14.18
N GLN A 199 -15.24 0.98 13.08
CA GLN A 199 -14.11 1.30 12.18
C GLN A 199 -14.21 2.70 11.59
N ALA A 200 -15.38 3.09 11.06
CA ALA A 200 -15.59 4.42 10.50
C ALA A 200 -15.28 5.53 11.50
N ARG A 201 -15.66 5.35 12.77
CA ARG A 201 -15.38 6.30 13.85
C ARG A 201 -13.88 6.38 14.15
N ILE A 202 -13.19 5.24 14.24
CA ILE A 202 -11.75 5.18 14.47
C ILE A 202 -11.00 5.91 13.34
N LEU A 203 -11.36 5.62 12.09
CA LEU A 203 -10.78 6.28 10.92
C LEU A 203 -11.05 7.80 10.95
N ALA A 204 -12.29 8.21 11.20
CA ALA A 204 -12.69 9.62 11.25
C ALA A 204 -11.92 10.41 12.31
N LEU A 205 -11.83 9.88 13.53
CA LEU A 205 -11.07 10.52 14.61
C LEU A 205 -9.59 10.69 14.21
N ASN A 206 -8.96 9.64 13.69
CA ASN A 206 -7.57 9.75 13.25
C ASN A 206 -7.38 10.70 12.07
N ALA A 207 -8.32 10.71 11.12
CA ALA A 207 -8.30 11.63 9.99
C ALA A 207 -8.42 13.10 10.44
N HIS A 208 -9.27 13.38 11.43
CA HIS A 208 -9.40 14.72 12.00
C HIS A 208 -8.12 15.23 12.67
N HIS A 209 -7.33 14.32 13.24
CA HIS A 209 -6.09 14.67 13.93
C HIS A 209 -4.88 14.77 13.01
N PHE A 210 -4.76 13.87 12.02
CA PHE A 210 -3.50 13.66 11.31
C PHE A 210 -3.60 13.75 9.78
N LEU A 211 -4.78 13.56 9.18
CA LEU A 211 -4.88 13.55 7.72
C LEU A 211 -5.00 14.97 7.18
N LYS A 212 -4.18 15.30 6.19
CA LYS A 212 -4.24 16.59 5.49
C LYS A 212 -5.60 16.76 4.82
N ASP A 213 -6.06 18.00 4.71
CA ASP A 213 -7.19 18.33 3.84
C ASP A 213 -6.83 17.97 2.39
N GLY A 214 -7.71 17.25 1.69
CA GLY A 214 -7.41 16.64 0.39
C GLY A 214 -6.56 15.37 0.46
N GLY A 215 -6.15 14.93 1.65
CA GLY A 215 -5.47 13.66 1.88
C GLY A 215 -6.38 12.47 1.62
N ASN A 216 -5.78 11.29 1.44
CA ASN A 216 -6.52 10.10 1.01
C ASN A 216 -6.66 9.09 2.14
N PHE A 217 -7.68 8.26 2.07
CA PHE A 217 -7.85 7.14 2.97
C PHE A 217 -8.18 5.89 2.18
N VAL A 218 -7.76 4.77 2.74
CA VAL A 218 -8.06 3.43 2.28
C VAL A 218 -8.51 2.65 3.50
N ILE A 219 -9.72 2.14 3.50
CA ILE A 219 -10.28 1.36 4.62
C ILE A 219 -10.67 -0.04 4.14
N SER A 220 -10.27 -1.04 4.90
CA SER A 220 -10.67 -2.43 4.70
C SER A 220 -11.86 -2.76 5.60
N ILE A 221 -13.03 -2.87 4.99
CA ILE A 221 -14.27 -3.18 5.68
C ILE A 221 -14.51 -4.69 5.61
N LYS A 222 -14.65 -5.33 6.77
CA LYS A 222 -15.06 -6.73 6.89
C LYS A 222 -16.50 -6.78 7.41
N ALA A 223 -17.44 -7.15 6.56
CA ALA A 223 -18.86 -7.09 6.90
C ALA A 223 -19.18 -7.87 8.18
N SER A 224 -18.66 -9.10 8.28
CA SER A 224 -18.92 -10.00 9.41
C SER A 224 -18.38 -9.52 10.77
N CYS A 225 -17.45 -8.55 10.79
CA CYS A 225 -16.93 -7.97 12.03
C CYS A 225 -17.74 -6.75 12.49
N ILE A 226 -18.57 -6.18 11.62
CA ILE A 226 -19.42 -5.03 11.92
C ILE A 226 -20.81 -5.53 12.29
N ASP A 227 -21.41 -6.31 11.40
CA ASP A 227 -22.69 -6.97 11.64
C ASP A 227 -22.69 -8.33 10.93
N SER A 228 -22.72 -9.41 11.72
CA SER A 228 -22.73 -10.77 11.20
C SER A 228 -24.11 -11.26 10.75
N THR A 229 -25.17 -10.49 11.01
CA THR A 229 -26.56 -10.86 10.71
C THR A 229 -27.07 -10.19 9.43
N ALA A 230 -26.52 -9.03 9.10
CA ALA A 230 -26.86 -8.29 7.89
C ALA A 230 -26.13 -8.82 6.65
N ALA A 231 -26.70 -8.57 5.47
CA ALA A 231 -26.03 -8.83 4.20
C ALA A 231 -24.81 -7.92 4.01
N PRO A 232 -23.68 -8.41 3.46
CA PRO A 232 -22.46 -7.62 3.30
C PRO A 232 -22.65 -6.30 2.57
N GLU A 233 -23.47 -6.27 1.52
CA GLU A 233 -23.76 -5.07 0.74
C GLU A 233 -24.45 -3.98 1.57
N ALA A 234 -25.34 -4.37 2.48
CA ALA A 234 -26.02 -3.46 3.39
C ALA A 234 -25.04 -2.85 4.39
N VAL A 235 -24.14 -3.68 4.95
CA VAL A 235 -23.08 -3.22 5.86
C VAL A 235 -22.13 -2.24 5.16
N PHE A 236 -21.71 -2.55 3.94
CA PHE A 236 -20.84 -1.64 3.16
C PHE A 236 -21.52 -0.30 2.88
N ALA A 237 -22.80 -0.30 2.50
CA ALA A 237 -23.55 0.92 2.24
C ALA A 237 -23.73 1.77 3.51
N GLU A 238 -23.92 1.15 4.67
CA GLU A 238 -24.02 1.85 5.95
C GLU A 238 -22.69 2.48 6.36
N GLU A 239 -21.58 1.74 6.26
CA GLU A 239 -20.25 2.28 6.57
C GLU A 239 -19.87 3.44 5.63
N VAL A 240 -20.18 3.34 4.34
CA VAL A 240 -20.00 4.44 3.38
C VAL A 240 -20.76 5.71 3.82
N LYS A 241 -21.99 5.57 4.33
CA LYS A 241 -22.75 6.71 4.87
C LYS A 241 -22.11 7.31 6.11
N LYS A 242 -21.61 6.48 7.04
CA LYS A 242 -20.89 6.94 8.25
C LYS A 242 -19.62 7.70 7.87
N LEU A 243 -18.86 7.21 6.88
CA LEU A 243 -17.68 7.93 6.38
C LEU A 243 -18.06 9.30 5.80
N GLN A 244 -19.12 9.36 5.00
CA GLN A 244 -19.60 10.61 4.41
C GLN A 244 -20.02 11.64 5.46
N SER A 245 -20.68 11.24 6.56
CA SER A 245 -21.01 12.15 7.65
C SER A 245 -19.77 12.75 8.34
N GLU A 246 -18.64 12.05 8.28
CA GLU A 246 -17.37 12.46 8.89
C GLU A 246 -16.43 13.18 7.91
N LYS A 247 -16.97 13.75 6.82
CA LYS A 247 -16.22 14.48 5.77
C LYS A 247 -15.18 13.63 5.04
N LEU A 248 -15.27 12.30 5.13
CA LEU A 248 -14.53 11.35 4.32
C LEU A 248 -15.39 11.03 3.10
N LYS A 249 -14.95 11.39 1.90
CA LYS A 249 -15.70 11.16 0.67
C LYS A 249 -15.16 9.92 -0.05
N PRO A 250 -15.88 8.78 -0.05
CA PRO A 250 -15.53 7.62 -0.85
C PRO A 250 -15.52 7.96 -2.34
N LYS A 251 -14.59 7.37 -3.07
CA LYS A 251 -14.42 7.52 -4.52
C LYS A 251 -14.55 6.18 -5.24
N GLU A 252 -14.03 5.13 -4.62
CA GLU A 252 -13.93 3.80 -5.20
C GLU A 252 -14.20 2.77 -4.11
N GLN A 253 -14.87 1.68 -4.48
CA GLN A 253 -15.12 0.53 -3.63
C GLN A 253 -14.89 -0.74 -4.46
N ILE A 254 -14.09 -1.66 -3.92
CA ILE A 254 -13.75 -2.93 -4.57
C ILE A 254 -13.90 -4.06 -3.56
N THR A 255 -14.52 -5.15 -3.99
CA THR A 255 -14.56 -6.39 -3.21
C THR A 255 -13.27 -7.18 -3.39
N LEU A 256 -12.80 -7.85 -2.34
CA LEU A 256 -11.54 -8.60 -2.34
C LEU A 256 -11.68 -10.07 -2.74
N GLU A 257 -12.82 -10.46 -3.31
CA GLU A 257 -12.98 -11.81 -3.86
C GLU A 257 -12.08 -11.97 -5.10
N PRO A 258 -11.30 -13.07 -5.23
CA PRO A 258 -11.39 -14.34 -4.50
C PRO A 258 -10.49 -14.49 -3.26
N TYR A 259 -9.74 -13.46 -2.85
CA TYR A 259 -8.73 -13.56 -1.79
C TYR A 259 -9.33 -13.59 -0.38
N GLU A 260 -10.26 -12.69 -0.10
CA GLU A 260 -10.97 -12.61 1.17
C GLU A 260 -12.47 -12.45 0.94
N ARG A 261 -13.27 -13.36 1.51
CA ARG A 261 -14.74 -13.30 1.45
C ARG A 261 -15.29 -12.20 2.34
N ASP A 262 -16.39 -11.58 1.93
CA ASP A 262 -17.10 -10.53 2.68
C ASP A 262 -16.22 -9.33 3.09
N HIS A 263 -15.18 -9.07 2.31
CA HIS A 263 -14.29 -7.92 2.47
C HIS A 263 -14.43 -6.95 1.29
N ALA A 264 -14.46 -5.66 1.62
CA ALA A 264 -14.39 -4.58 0.65
C ALA A 264 -13.33 -3.56 1.05
N ILE A 265 -12.58 -3.08 0.08
CA ILE A 265 -11.71 -1.92 0.22
C ILE A 265 -12.46 -0.71 -0.31
N VAL A 266 -12.54 0.34 0.52
CA VAL A 266 -13.07 1.64 0.12
C VAL A 266 -11.92 2.64 0.12
N VAL A 267 -11.75 3.31 -1.01
CA VAL A 267 -10.77 4.39 -1.19
C VAL A 267 -11.51 5.71 -1.31
N GLY A 268 -10.98 6.76 -0.67
CA GLY A 268 -11.57 8.08 -0.75
C GLY A 268 -10.64 9.21 -0.37
N THR A 269 -11.21 10.41 -0.29
CA THR A 269 -10.49 11.63 0.05
C THR A 269 -11.15 12.32 1.23
N TYR A 270 -10.35 12.76 2.18
CA TYR A 270 -10.76 13.53 3.33
C TYR A 270 -10.85 15.00 2.99
N ARG A 271 -11.98 15.66 3.31
CA ARG A 271 -12.23 17.09 3.06
C ARG A 271 -11.71 17.53 1.68
N PRO A 272 -12.28 16.99 0.58
CA PRO A 272 -11.80 17.29 -0.76
C PRO A 272 -11.78 18.79 -0.98
N LEU A 273 -10.60 19.32 -1.30
CA LEU A 273 -10.45 20.73 -1.65
C LEU A 273 -11.34 21.02 -2.85
N GLY A 274 -12.16 22.07 -2.76
CA GLY A 274 -12.99 22.50 -3.89
C GLY A 274 -12.12 22.72 -5.12
N LYS A 275 -12.62 22.35 -6.31
CA LYS A 275 -11.94 22.71 -7.56
C LYS A 275 -11.77 24.24 -7.55
N ALA A 276 -10.52 24.73 -7.57
CA ALA A 276 -10.26 26.14 -7.83
C ALA A 276 -11.03 26.49 -9.11
N LYS A 277 -11.97 27.44 -9.01
CA LYS A 277 -12.64 27.97 -10.19
C LYS A 277 -11.52 28.47 -11.10
N LYS A 278 -11.38 27.88 -12.29
CA LYS A 278 -10.55 28.49 -13.34
C LYS A 278 -11.18 29.87 -13.58
N GLU A 279 -10.52 30.93 -13.11
CA GLU A 279 -10.84 32.28 -13.52
C GLU A 279 -10.69 32.33 -15.04
N VAL A 280 -11.81 32.36 -15.73
CA VAL A 280 -11.85 32.63 -17.16
C VAL A 280 -11.58 34.12 -17.27
N ASN A 281 -10.32 34.48 -17.53
CA ASN A 281 -9.99 35.82 -18.01
C ASN A 281 -10.68 36.03 -19.36
N GLN A 282 -11.87 36.61 -19.33
CA GLN A 282 -12.40 37.35 -20.46
C GLN A 282 -11.71 38.72 -20.40
N ASN A 283 -10.64 38.87 -21.17
CA ASN A 283 -10.09 40.18 -21.46
C ASN A 283 -10.95 40.81 -22.56
N GLU A 284 -11.52 41.96 -22.21
CA GLU A 284 -12.03 43.01 -23.10
C GLU A 284 -10.95 43.52 -24.07
#